data_AF-A0A7Y8HZV8-F1
#
_entry.id   AF-A0A7Y8HZV8-F1
#
_cell.length_a   1.000
_cell.length_b   1.000
_cell.length_c   1.000
_cell.angle_alpha   90.00
_cell.angle_beta   90.00
_cell.angle_gamma   90.00
#
_symmetry.space_group_name_H-M   'P 1'
#
loop_
_entity.id
_entity.type
_entity.pdbx_description
1 polymer ?
#
loop_
_entity_poly.entity_id
_entity_poly.type
_entity_poly.pdbx_seq_one_letter_code
_entity_poly.pdbx_strand_id
1 'polypeptide(L)'
;MTCVLLALLIAAPPAAESLEHVRKEPNLVKRSERALAFADSSMARARQIVRDSGSRSELFDVLNQTVEALDLSLRSLRETGKKASKLSKQFKRGELRSREIVRQLTDISVALNIDDRPEAEKLRDRASLVHEEFLLGVMSGK
;
A
#
# COMPACT_ATOMS: atom_id res chain seq x y z
N MET A 1 -11.19 -35.87 43.50
CA MET A 1 -10.84 -35.88 42.05
C MET A 1 -11.24 -34.53 41.48
N THR A 2 -10.29 -33.62 41.37
CA THR A 2 -10.47 -32.26 40.85
C THR A 2 -10.22 -32.27 39.34
N CYS A 3 -11.29 -32.20 38.55
CA CYS A 3 -11.18 -31.95 37.11
C CYS A 3 -10.98 -30.45 36.88
N VAL A 4 -9.74 -30.04 36.60
CA VAL A 4 -9.43 -28.71 36.05
C VAL A 4 -9.58 -28.80 34.53
N LEU A 5 -10.66 -28.25 34.00
CA LEU A 5 -10.85 -28.05 32.56
C LEU A 5 -10.10 -26.77 32.15
N LEU A 6 -8.95 -26.97 31.50
CA LEU A 6 -8.12 -25.91 30.93
C LEU A 6 -8.76 -25.44 29.61
N ALA A 7 -9.30 -24.22 29.61
CA ALA A 7 -9.84 -23.59 28.41
C ALA A 7 -8.70 -23.11 27.49
N LEU A 8 -8.54 -23.75 26.32
CA LEU A 8 -7.70 -23.25 25.23
C LEU A 8 -8.39 -22.04 24.59
N LEU A 9 -7.93 -20.82 24.91
CA LEU A 9 -8.23 -19.65 24.10
C LEU A 9 -7.40 -19.72 22.82
N ILE A 10 -8.04 -20.09 21.71
CA ILE A 10 -7.46 -19.94 20.37
C ILE A 10 -7.44 -18.43 20.08
N ALA A 11 -6.27 -17.81 20.16
CA ALA A 11 -6.07 -16.44 19.69
C ALA A 11 -6.25 -16.42 18.17
N ALA A 12 -7.41 -15.96 17.70
CA ALA A 12 -7.62 -15.69 16.29
C ALA A 12 -6.57 -14.66 15.84
N PRO A 13 -5.85 -14.89 14.72
CA PRO A 13 -4.93 -13.89 14.20
C PRO A 13 -5.71 -12.59 13.95
N PRO A 14 -5.13 -11.41 14.23
CA PRO A 14 -5.79 -10.14 14.00
C PRO A 14 -6.23 -10.08 12.53
N ALA A 15 -7.50 -9.74 12.30
CA ALA A 15 -8.03 -9.58 10.96
C ALA A 15 -7.14 -8.62 10.17
N ALA A 16 -6.73 -9.02 8.96
CA ALA A 16 -5.99 -8.14 8.07
C ALA A 16 -6.78 -6.83 7.88
N GLU A 17 -6.16 -5.69 8.20
CA GLU A 17 -6.78 -4.38 8.02
C GLU A 17 -7.15 -4.21 6.55
N SER A 18 -8.43 -3.93 6.24
CA SER A 18 -8.86 -3.66 4.87
C SER A 18 -8.66 -2.19 4.50
N LEU A 19 -8.50 -1.90 3.21
CA LEU A 19 -8.36 -0.52 2.73
C LEU A 19 -9.56 0.35 3.11
N GLU A 20 -10.77 -0.21 3.14
CA GLU A 20 -11.97 0.48 3.60
C GLU A 20 -11.91 0.92 5.07
N HIS A 21 -11.25 0.14 5.95
CA HIS A 21 -11.00 0.58 7.32
C HIS A 21 -9.99 1.72 7.38
N VAL A 22 -8.96 1.70 6.52
CA VAL A 22 -8.01 2.82 6.40
C VAL A 22 -8.71 4.09 5.96
N ARG A 23 -9.61 4.03 4.97
CA ARG A 23 -10.37 5.19 4.46
C ARG A 23 -11.17 5.89 5.56
N LYS A 24 -11.67 5.14 6.53
CA LYS A 24 -12.48 5.65 7.65
C LYS A 24 -11.68 6.38 8.74
N GLU A 25 -10.35 6.33 8.72
CA GLU A 25 -9.51 7.07 9.69
C GLU A 25 -9.76 8.58 9.57
N PRO A 26 -10.30 9.27 10.61
CA PRO A 26 -10.66 10.68 10.49
C PRO A 26 -9.45 11.61 10.45
N ASN A 27 -8.33 11.26 11.09
CA ASN A 27 -7.13 12.08 11.05
C ASN A 27 -6.39 11.87 9.73
N LEU A 28 -6.40 12.87 8.85
CA LEU A 28 -5.84 12.79 7.50
C LEU A 28 -4.34 12.44 7.45
N VAL A 29 -3.52 12.94 8.40
CA VAL A 29 -2.10 12.59 8.45
C VAL A 29 -1.94 11.13 8.85
N LYS A 30 -2.70 10.67 9.86
CA LYS A 30 -2.71 9.26 10.27
C LYS A 30 -3.27 8.34 9.19
N ARG A 31 -4.30 8.79 8.47
CA ARG A 31 -4.87 8.08 7.30
C ARG A 31 -3.80 7.88 6.24
N SER A 32 -3.02 8.92 5.95
CA SER A 32 -1.88 8.81 5.04
C SER A 32 -0.86 7.78 5.50
N GLU A 33 -0.48 7.79 6.78
CA GLU A 33 0.50 6.85 7.31
C GLU A 33 0.01 5.40 7.26
N ARG A 34 -1.26 5.16 7.62
CA ARG A 34 -1.91 3.85 7.53
C ARG A 34 -2.04 3.37 6.09
N ALA A 35 -2.40 4.25 5.17
CA ALA A 35 -2.50 3.92 3.76
C ALA A 35 -1.15 3.48 3.17
N LEU A 36 -0.04 4.17 3.51
CA LEU A 36 1.29 3.70 3.12
C LEU A 36 1.67 2.36 3.75
N ALA A 37 1.30 2.11 5.02
CA ALA A 37 1.56 0.83 5.66
C ALA A 37 0.76 -0.33 5.04
N PHE A 38 -0.50 -0.06 4.67
CA PHE A 38 -1.33 -1.00 3.93
C PHE A 38 -0.78 -1.26 2.52
N ALA A 39 -0.23 -0.25 1.85
CA ALA A 39 0.43 -0.44 0.56
C ALA A 39 1.66 -1.37 0.69
N ASP A 40 2.50 -1.14 1.70
CA ASP A 40 3.67 -2.00 1.97
C ASP A 40 3.26 -3.46 2.24
N SER A 41 2.24 -3.70 3.07
CA SER A 41 1.77 -5.06 3.40
C SER A 41 1.09 -5.74 2.22
N SER A 42 0.28 -5.02 1.46
CA SER A 42 -0.37 -5.51 0.24
C SER A 42 0.68 -5.89 -0.82
N MET A 43 1.72 -5.08 -0.98
CA MET A 43 2.80 -5.37 -1.91
C MET A 43 3.61 -6.60 -1.48
N ALA A 44 3.85 -6.80 -0.18
CA ALA A 44 4.45 -8.01 0.34
C ALA A 44 3.59 -9.26 0.04
N ARG A 45 2.26 -9.14 0.14
CA ARG A 45 1.32 -10.20 -0.23
C ARG A 45 1.32 -10.50 -1.73
N ALA A 46 1.28 -9.49 -2.59
CA ALA A 46 1.35 -9.68 -4.03
C ALA A 46 2.60 -10.45 -4.47
N ARG A 47 3.76 -10.15 -3.86
CA ARG A 47 4.98 -10.93 -4.08
C ARG A 47 4.88 -12.38 -3.63
N GLN A 48 4.19 -12.64 -2.51
CA GLN A 48 3.95 -14.02 -2.05
C GLN A 48 3.07 -14.77 -3.06
N ILE A 49 2.01 -14.12 -3.57
CA ILE A 49 1.14 -14.70 -4.60
C ILE A 49 1.94 -15.07 -5.85
N VAL A 50 2.82 -14.19 -6.33
CA VAL A 50 3.70 -14.49 -7.47
C VAL A 50 4.63 -15.66 -7.19
N ARG A 51 5.27 -15.71 -6.00
CA ARG A 51 6.16 -16.83 -5.61
C ARG A 51 5.43 -18.16 -5.55
N ASP A 52 4.21 -18.16 -5.03
CA ASP A 52 3.43 -19.38 -4.80
C ASP A 52 2.62 -19.79 -6.04
N SER A 53 2.78 -19.10 -7.17
CA SER A 53 1.95 -19.29 -8.38
C SER A 53 0.45 -19.21 -8.08
N GLY A 54 0.06 -18.26 -7.22
CA GLY A 54 -1.31 -18.07 -6.76
C GLY A 54 -2.24 -17.51 -7.84
N SER A 55 -3.49 -17.24 -7.45
CA SER A 55 -4.55 -16.81 -8.37
C SER A 55 -4.22 -15.47 -9.04
N ARG A 56 -4.38 -15.43 -10.37
CA ARG A 56 -4.31 -14.18 -11.17
C ARG A 56 -5.25 -13.11 -10.62
N SER A 57 -6.51 -13.48 -10.35
CA SER A 57 -7.50 -12.53 -9.83
C SER A 57 -7.06 -11.95 -8.49
N GLU A 58 -6.58 -12.82 -7.59
CA GLU A 58 -6.12 -12.38 -6.28
C GLU A 58 -4.90 -11.45 -6.39
N LEU A 59 -3.95 -11.76 -7.28
CA LEU A 59 -2.81 -10.91 -7.53
C LEU A 59 -3.26 -9.51 -7.94
N PHE A 60 -4.10 -9.40 -8.97
CA PHE A 60 -4.52 -8.09 -9.48
C PHE A 60 -5.40 -7.34 -8.49
N ASP A 61 -6.23 -8.00 -7.69
CA ASP A 61 -6.96 -7.36 -6.61
C ASP A 61 -6.02 -6.72 -5.58
N VAL A 62 -4.95 -7.44 -5.19
CA VAL A 62 -3.95 -6.93 -4.23
C VAL A 62 -3.09 -5.81 -4.85
N LEU A 63 -2.69 -5.93 -6.12
CA LEU A 63 -1.95 -4.88 -6.81
C LEU A 63 -2.77 -3.60 -6.94
N ASN A 64 -4.05 -3.72 -7.32
CA ASN A 64 -4.98 -2.58 -7.36
C ASN A 64 -5.09 -1.91 -6.00
N GLN A 65 -5.34 -2.67 -4.93
CA GLN A 65 -5.44 -2.14 -3.57
C GLN A 65 -4.14 -1.47 -3.10
N THR A 66 -2.98 -1.98 -3.52
CA THR A 66 -1.67 -1.36 -3.23
C THR A 66 -1.59 0.04 -3.83
N VAL A 67 -1.95 0.19 -5.11
CA VAL A 67 -1.93 1.48 -5.82
C VAL A 67 -2.99 2.43 -5.27
N GLU A 68 -4.20 1.95 -4.99
CA GLU A 68 -5.26 2.76 -4.37
C GLU A 68 -4.84 3.30 -2.99
N ALA A 69 -4.07 2.53 -2.23
CA ALA A 69 -3.56 2.95 -0.93
C ALA A 69 -2.47 4.03 -1.06
N LEU A 70 -1.60 3.97 -2.07
CA LEU A 70 -0.68 5.07 -2.40
C LEU A 70 -1.46 6.35 -2.74
N ASP A 71 -2.48 6.23 -3.58
CA ASP A 71 -3.36 7.33 -3.96
C ASP A 71 -4.11 7.92 -2.76
N LEU A 72 -4.61 7.06 -1.87
CA LEU A 72 -5.25 7.49 -0.62
C LEU A 72 -4.28 8.26 0.26
N SER A 73 -3.03 7.80 0.38
CA SER A 73 -2.02 8.50 1.17
C SER A 73 -1.78 9.91 0.65
N LEU A 74 -1.49 10.06 -0.63
CA LEU A 74 -1.22 11.36 -1.24
C LEU A 74 -2.42 12.30 -1.11
N ARG A 75 -3.63 11.82 -1.42
CA ARG A 75 -4.86 12.60 -1.30
C ARG A 75 -5.11 13.04 0.13
N SER A 76 -4.92 12.16 1.12
CA SER A 76 -5.11 12.50 2.53
C SER A 76 -4.21 13.65 2.97
N LEU A 77 -2.94 13.67 2.52
CA LEU A 77 -2.05 14.79 2.82
C LEU A 77 -2.50 16.08 2.16
N ARG A 78 -2.95 16.04 0.89
CA ARG A 78 -3.47 17.21 0.17
C ARG A 78 -4.73 17.77 0.81
N GLU A 79 -5.64 16.90 1.24
CA GLU A 79 -6.89 17.25 1.93
C GLU A 79 -6.65 17.95 3.27
N THR A 80 -5.46 17.85 3.87
CA THR A 80 -5.14 18.63 5.07
C THR A 80 -5.12 20.15 4.82
N GLY A 81 -5.00 20.58 3.56
CA GLY A 81 -4.79 21.96 3.16
C GLY A 81 -3.42 22.53 3.55
N LYS A 82 -2.55 21.74 4.19
CA LYS A 82 -1.21 22.18 4.59
C LYS A 82 -0.25 22.14 3.41
N LYS A 83 0.62 23.16 3.33
CA LYS A 83 1.72 23.18 2.36
C LYS A 83 2.66 21.99 2.59
N ALA A 84 3.23 21.45 1.52
CA ALA A 84 4.16 20.32 1.58
C ALA A 84 5.38 20.59 2.49
N SER A 85 5.88 21.84 2.56
CA SER A 85 6.95 22.24 3.49
C SER A 85 6.60 22.03 4.96
N LYS A 86 5.32 22.12 5.34
CA LYS A 86 4.82 21.84 6.70
C LYS A 86 4.55 20.35 6.95
N LEU A 87 4.61 19.53 5.89
CA LEU A 87 4.42 18.08 5.91
C LEU A 87 5.63 17.35 5.31
N SER A 88 6.81 17.96 5.37
CA SER A 88 8.02 17.51 4.67
C SER A 88 8.39 16.07 5.01
N LYS A 89 8.24 15.66 6.29
CA LYS A 89 8.45 14.29 6.75
C LYS A 89 7.49 13.30 6.10
N GLN A 90 6.21 13.66 5.98
CA GLN A 90 5.17 12.80 5.39
C GLN A 90 5.38 12.66 3.88
N PHE A 91 5.65 13.75 3.18
CA PHE A 91 5.96 13.73 1.75
C PHE A 91 7.22 12.93 1.46
N LYS A 92 8.29 13.10 2.25
CA LYS A 92 9.52 12.32 2.09
C LYS A 92 9.29 10.83 2.34
N ARG A 93 8.48 10.47 3.33
CA ARG A 93 8.11 9.07 3.57
C ARG A 93 7.30 8.50 2.40
N GLY A 94 6.33 9.25 1.89
CA GLY A 94 5.54 8.87 0.72
C GLY A 94 6.41 8.66 -0.52
N GLU A 95 7.37 9.56 -0.78
CA GLU A 95 8.34 9.46 -1.88
C GLU A 95 9.14 8.16 -1.79
N LEU A 96 9.76 7.88 -0.63
CA LEU A 96 10.58 6.68 -0.47
C LEU A 96 9.79 5.38 -0.65
N ARG A 97 8.57 5.32 -0.09
CA ARG A 97 7.72 4.11 -0.17
C ARG A 97 7.16 3.90 -1.56
N SER A 98 6.63 4.95 -2.18
CA SER A 98 6.10 4.88 -3.55
C SER A 98 7.21 4.51 -4.56
N ARG A 99 8.43 5.04 -4.40
CA ARG A 99 9.58 4.66 -5.23
C ARG A 99 9.87 3.17 -5.15
N GLU A 100 9.89 2.64 -3.93
CA GLU A 100 10.13 1.22 -3.72
C GLU A 100 9.00 0.41 -4.35
N ILE A 101 7.73 0.75 -4.11
CA ILE A 101 6.57 0.05 -4.72
C ILE A 101 6.62 0.06 -6.25
N VAL A 102 6.98 1.19 -6.89
CA VAL A 102 7.14 1.26 -8.36
C VAL A 102 8.20 0.26 -8.84
N ARG A 103 9.33 0.18 -8.14
CA ARG A 103 10.36 -0.83 -8.43
C ARG A 103 9.80 -2.26 -8.29
N GLN A 104 9.05 -2.55 -7.23
CA GLN A 104 8.47 -3.88 -7.00
C GLN A 104 7.42 -4.24 -8.07
N LEU A 105 6.58 -3.28 -8.48
CA LEU A 105 5.61 -3.45 -9.56
C LEU A 105 6.30 -3.69 -10.91
N THR A 106 7.43 -3.03 -11.16
CA THR A 106 8.26 -3.30 -12.33
C THR A 106 8.75 -4.74 -12.32
N ASP A 107 9.32 -5.21 -11.20
CA ASP A 107 9.79 -6.60 -11.06
C ASP A 107 8.64 -7.61 -11.33
N ILE A 108 7.45 -7.36 -10.76
CA ILE A 108 6.28 -8.21 -10.98
C ILE A 108 5.84 -8.20 -12.44
N SER A 109 5.73 -7.03 -13.07
CA SER A 109 5.29 -6.93 -14.48
C SER A 109 6.17 -7.73 -15.43
N VAL A 110 7.48 -7.79 -15.16
CA VAL A 110 8.44 -8.57 -15.95
C VAL A 110 8.29 -10.07 -15.70
N ALA A 111 7.96 -10.48 -14.47
CA ALA A 111 7.76 -11.87 -14.09
C ALA A 111 6.44 -12.47 -14.62
N LEU A 112 5.45 -11.63 -14.97
CA LEU A 112 4.18 -12.07 -15.53
C LEU A 112 4.30 -12.49 -17.00
N ASN A 113 3.34 -13.31 -17.43
CA ASN A 113 3.16 -13.69 -18.82
C ASN A 113 2.79 -12.47 -19.69
N ILE A 114 2.82 -12.64 -21.01
CA ILE A 114 2.61 -11.55 -21.97
C ILE A 114 1.20 -10.96 -21.91
N ASP A 115 0.19 -11.76 -21.55
CA ASP A 115 -1.21 -11.33 -21.51
C ASP A 115 -1.51 -10.49 -20.26
N ASP A 116 -0.83 -10.77 -19.15
CA ASP A 116 -1.03 -10.12 -17.86
C ASP A 116 -0.12 -8.90 -17.64
N ARG A 117 1.02 -8.86 -18.35
CA ARG A 117 1.98 -7.77 -18.23
C ARG A 117 1.36 -6.37 -18.44
N PRO A 118 0.54 -6.11 -19.49
CA PRO A 118 0.00 -4.77 -19.73
C PRO A 118 -0.85 -4.24 -18.56
N GLU A 119 -1.59 -5.11 -17.88
CA GLU A 119 -2.40 -4.74 -16.73
C GLU A 119 -1.52 -4.35 -15.53
N ALA A 120 -0.46 -5.10 -15.26
CA ALA A 120 0.51 -4.77 -14.20
C ALA A 120 1.31 -3.50 -14.51
N GLU A 121 1.68 -3.28 -15.77
CA GLU A 121 2.36 -2.06 -16.22
C GLU A 121 1.49 -0.82 -16.03
N LYS A 122 0.19 -0.90 -16.33
CA LYS A 122 -0.76 0.19 -16.05
C LYS A 122 -0.77 0.57 -14.56
N LEU A 123 -0.71 -0.41 -13.66
CA LEU A 123 -0.64 -0.19 -12.22
C LEU A 123 0.69 0.42 -11.78
N ARG A 124 1.81 -0.07 -12.32
CA ARG A 124 3.14 0.54 -12.15
C ARG A 124 3.15 2.00 -12.58
N ASP A 125 2.57 2.31 -13.72
CA ASP A 125 2.56 3.67 -14.27
C ASP A 125 1.72 4.60 -13.39
N ARG A 126 0.58 4.12 -12.87
CA ARG A 126 -0.19 4.88 -11.87
C ARG A 126 0.60 5.12 -10.59
N ALA A 127 1.26 4.10 -10.05
CA ALA A 127 2.12 4.26 -8.87
C ALA A 127 3.27 5.24 -9.12
N SER A 128 3.82 5.26 -10.34
CA SER A 128 4.88 6.18 -10.76
C SER A 128 4.40 7.63 -10.74
N LEU A 129 3.19 7.91 -11.24
CA LEU A 129 2.59 9.24 -11.13
C LEU A 129 2.41 9.69 -9.68
N VAL A 130 1.98 8.78 -8.79
CA VAL A 130 1.86 9.08 -7.35
C VAL A 130 3.24 9.35 -6.73
N HIS A 131 4.26 8.59 -7.13
CA HIS A 131 5.64 8.82 -6.71
C HIS A 131 6.15 10.21 -7.11
N GLU A 132 5.98 10.60 -8.37
CA GLU A 132 6.37 11.92 -8.86
C GLU A 132 5.71 13.04 -8.06
N GLU A 133 4.44 12.88 -7.69
CA GLU A 133 3.73 13.88 -6.88
C GLU A 133 4.26 13.98 -5.45
N PHE A 134 4.66 12.86 -4.84
CA PHE A 134 5.37 12.90 -3.58
C PHE A 134 6.73 13.59 -3.72
N LEU A 135 7.48 13.27 -4.78
CA LEU A 135 8.78 13.86 -5.08
C LEU A 135 8.68 15.37 -5.29
N LEU A 136 7.69 15.84 -6.06
CA LEU A 136 7.40 17.26 -6.25
C LEU A 136 7.10 17.94 -4.92
N GLY A 137 6.33 17.30 -4.03
CA GLY A 137 6.10 17.81 -2.67
C GLY A 137 7.36 17.90 -1.82
N VAL A 138 8.29 16.94 -1.96
CA VAL A 138 9.62 16.99 -1.31
C VAL A 138 10.47 18.14 -1.87
N MET A 139 10.47 18.32 -3.20
CA MET A 139 11.26 19.36 -3.87
C MET A 139 10.73 20.76 -3.59
N SER A 140 9.40 20.94 -3.59
CA SER A 140 8.73 22.22 -3.32
C SER A 140 8.67 22.55 -1.83
N GLY A 141 8.95 21.58 -0.96
CA GLY A 141 8.95 21.73 0.48
C GLY A 141 10.29 22.21 1.07
N LYS A 142 11.33 22.31 0.25
CA LYS A 142 12.64 22.85 0.61
C LYS A 142 12.67 24.37 0.58
#